data_AF-A0A6P0VLI2-F1
#
_entry.id   AF-A0A6P0VLI2-F1
#
_cell.length_a   1.000
_cell.length_b   1.000
_cell.length_c   1.000
_cell.angle_alpha   90.00
_cell.angle_beta   90.00
_cell.angle_gamma   90.00
#
_symmetry.space_group_name_H-M   'P 1'
#
loop_
_entity.id
_entity.type
_entity.pdbx_description
1 polymer ?
#
loop_
_entity_poly.entity_id
_entity_poly.type
_entity_poly.pdbx_seq_one_letter_code
_entity_poly.pdbx_strand_id
1 'polypeptide(L)'
;MEENKQIRELAITPILLSLTCAVFHQTEKFYSKRSKLYEEGFELLLEQWDKSREIERDKIYRDFSVERKLELLSYLAVKKFEQEQYVLFGQEEIEEYIAEFLQIGQRDSRVVLRAIESQHGLLIERSQKVWSFSHLTFQEYLVASWLCNWNHWQNLDNYVTQKHWREVFLLTTEMLTNPKEFLHSLKVKVDYLLFKDSKLQQFLFWLMQKANSVYTTLKPASV
;
A
#
# COMPACT_ATOMS: atom_id res chain seq x y z
N MET A 1 -10.56 -20.07 22.07
CA MET A 1 -10.30 -18.63 21.78
C MET A 1 -9.11 -18.45 20.81
N GLU A 2 -8.89 -19.36 19.87
CA GLU A 2 -7.79 -19.29 18.88
C GLU A 2 -8.22 -18.78 17.50
N GLU A 3 -9.52 -18.75 17.20
CA GLU A 3 -10.04 -18.50 15.85
C GLU A 3 -9.79 -17.09 15.29
N ASN A 4 -9.50 -16.09 16.14
CA ASN A 4 -9.37 -14.68 15.73
C ASN A 4 -7.96 -14.09 15.87
N LYS A 5 -6.91 -14.92 15.91
CA LYS A 5 -5.54 -14.41 16.08
C LYS A 5 -5.12 -13.44 14.96
N GLN A 6 -5.45 -13.76 13.71
CA GLN A 6 -5.13 -12.92 12.54
C GLN A 6 -5.87 -11.58 12.60
N ILE A 7 -7.17 -11.58 12.92
CA ILE A 7 -7.96 -10.35 13.05
C ILE A 7 -7.44 -9.47 14.20
N ARG A 8 -7.01 -10.08 15.32
CA ARG A 8 -6.38 -9.36 16.42
C ARG A 8 -5.07 -8.68 16.02
N GLU A 9 -4.31 -9.31 15.13
CA GLU A 9 -3.07 -8.74 14.57
C GLU A 9 -3.32 -7.62 13.55
N LEU A 10 -4.51 -7.57 12.94
CA LEU A 10 -4.98 -6.46 12.10
C LEU A 10 -5.40 -5.25 12.95
N ALA A 11 -6.15 -5.48 14.02
CA ALA A 11 -6.69 -4.42 14.88
C ALA A 11 -5.66 -3.74 15.82
N ILE A 12 -4.36 -3.96 15.60
CA ILE A 12 -3.30 -3.39 16.45
C ILE A 12 -3.16 -1.87 16.26
N THR A 13 -3.42 -1.36 15.05
CA THR A 13 -3.40 0.09 14.80
C THR A 13 -4.82 0.65 14.84
N PRO A 14 -5.06 1.81 15.46
CA PRO A 14 -6.40 2.41 15.55
C PRO A 14 -7.10 2.57 14.20
N ILE A 15 -6.35 2.92 13.14
CA ILE A 15 -6.91 3.05 11.79
C ILE A 15 -7.41 1.71 11.22
N LEU A 16 -6.67 0.62 11.45
CA LEU A 16 -7.08 -0.70 10.99
C LEU A 16 -8.28 -1.23 11.75
N LEU A 17 -8.37 -0.95 13.05
CA LEU A 17 -9.56 -1.27 13.83
C LEU A 17 -10.77 -0.50 13.29
N SER A 18 -10.65 0.82 13.08
CA SER A 18 -11.73 1.64 12.50
C SER A 18 -12.17 1.11 11.13
N LEU A 19 -11.22 0.77 10.27
CA LEU A 19 -11.51 0.20 8.95
C LEU A 19 -12.19 -1.17 9.07
N THR A 20 -11.70 -2.03 9.97
CA THR A 20 -12.29 -3.35 10.23
C THR A 20 -13.73 -3.22 10.72
N CYS A 21 -14.00 -2.30 11.66
CA CYS A 21 -15.35 -2.04 12.14
C CYS A 21 -16.26 -1.51 11.03
N ALA A 22 -15.78 -0.59 10.20
CA ALA A 22 -16.55 -0.04 9.08
C ALA A 22 -16.89 -1.12 8.04
N VAL A 23 -15.90 -1.93 7.65
CA VAL A 23 -16.08 -3.04 6.70
C VAL A 23 -17.03 -4.09 7.27
N PHE A 24 -16.86 -4.49 8.53
CA PHE A 24 -17.74 -5.45 9.18
C PHE A 24 -19.18 -4.94 9.26
N HIS A 25 -19.38 -3.67 9.61
CA HIS A 25 -20.73 -3.09 9.71
C HIS A 25 -21.50 -3.15 8.39
N GLN A 26 -20.80 -3.04 7.26
CA GLN A 26 -21.44 -3.03 5.94
C GLN A 26 -21.53 -4.41 5.28
N THR A 27 -20.54 -5.29 5.52
CA THR A 27 -20.42 -6.59 4.81
C THR A 27 -20.77 -7.79 5.69
N GLU A 28 -20.89 -7.60 7.00
CA GLU A 28 -21.02 -8.64 8.04
C GLU A 28 -19.88 -9.67 8.02
N LYS A 29 -18.74 -9.34 7.39
CA LYS A 29 -17.58 -10.21 7.23
C LYS A 29 -16.35 -9.63 7.90
N PHE A 30 -15.50 -10.53 8.40
CA PHE A 30 -14.14 -10.22 8.77
C PHE A 30 -13.18 -10.77 7.71
N TYR A 31 -12.18 -9.98 7.37
CA TYR A 31 -11.12 -10.38 6.47
C TYR A 31 -9.85 -10.68 7.29
N SER A 32 -9.28 -11.87 7.10
CA SER A 32 -8.00 -12.25 7.70
C SER A 32 -6.80 -11.69 6.94
N LYS A 33 -7.01 -11.38 5.66
CA LYS A 33 -6.03 -10.78 4.76
C LYS A 33 -6.05 -9.26 4.85
N ARG A 34 -4.88 -8.63 5.02
CA ARG A 34 -4.72 -7.16 5.07
C ARG A 34 -5.13 -6.55 3.76
N SER A 35 -4.63 -7.10 2.66
CA SER A 35 -4.93 -6.61 1.32
C SER A 35 -6.44 -6.59 1.05
N LYS A 36 -7.15 -7.66 1.44
CA LYS A 36 -8.60 -7.75 1.25
C LYS A 36 -9.37 -6.77 2.16
N LEU A 37 -8.93 -6.60 3.41
CA LEU A 37 -9.52 -5.59 4.30
C LEU A 37 -9.38 -4.17 3.72
N TYR A 38 -8.22 -3.85 3.15
CA TYR A 38 -8.02 -2.55 2.51
C TYR A 38 -8.86 -2.40 1.24
N GLU A 39 -8.88 -3.40 0.36
CA GLU A 39 -9.68 -3.40 -0.87
C GLU A 39 -11.13 -3.06 -0.57
N GLU A 40 -11.75 -3.82 0.32
CA GLU A 40 -13.16 -3.64 0.72
C GLU A 40 -13.35 -2.31 1.44
N GLY A 41 -12.41 -1.93 2.32
CA GLY A 41 -12.46 -0.64 3.00
C GLY A 41 -12.44 0.55 2.05
N PHE A 42 -11.62 0.49 1.00
CA PHE A 42 -11.53 1.52 -0.02
C PHE A 42 -12.77 1.56 -0.91
N GLU A 43 -13.28 0.40 -1.36
CA GLU A 43 -14.55 0.32 -2.08
C GLU A 43 -15.67 0.98 -1.28
N LEU A 44 -15.79 0.66 0.00
CA LEU A 44 -16.80 1.27 0.88
C LEU A 44 -16.63 2.78 1.04
N LEU A 45 -15.40 3.26 1.27
CA LEU A 45 -15.14 4.69 1.42
C LEU A 45 -15.47 5.49 0.15
N LEU A 46 -15.27 4.89 -1.03
CA LEU A 46 -15.54 5.52 -2.32
C LEU A 46 -17.02 5.39 -2.74
N GLU A 47 -17.67 4.25 -2.47
CA GLU A 47 -19.08 3.99 -2.80
C GLU A 47 -20.07 4.69 -1.87
N GLN A 48 -19.85 4.63 -0.55
CA GLN A 48 -20.74 5.29 0.43
C GLN A 48 -20.77 6.80 0.20
N TRP A 49 -19.67 7.35 -0.33
CA TRP A 49 -19.61 8.75 -0.70
C TRP A 49 -20.55 9.08 -1.87
N ASP A 50 -20.55 8.30 -2.95
CA ASP A 50 -21.40 8.54 -4.13
C ASP A 50 -22.89 8.61 -3.76
N LYS A 51 -23.31 7.88 -2.72
CA LYS A 51 -24.70 7.85 -2.21
C LYS A 51 -25.07 9.04 -1.31
N SER A 52 -24.08 9.79 -0.79
CA SER A 52 -24.29 10.64 0.39
C SER A 52 -24.50 12.15 0.14
N ARG A 53 -24.33 12.73 -1.06
CA ARG A 53 -24.49 14.20 -1.25
C ARG A 53 -25.00 14.71 -2.61
N GLU A 54 -26.02 15.57 -2.52
CA GLU A 54 -26.66 16.39 -3.56
C GLU A 54 -26.03 17.81 -3.74
N ILE A 55 -24.72 18.01 -3.55
CA ILE A 55 -24.13 19.38 -3.60
C ILE A 55 -23.38 19.63 -4.92
N GLU A 56 -23.86 20.61 -5.70
CA GLU A 56 -23.61 20.84 -7.14
C GLU A 56 -22.20 21.31 -7.60
N ARG A 57 -21.15 21.28 -6.78
CA ARG A 57 -19.93 22.06 -7.11
C ARG A 57 -18.85 21.37 -7.96
N ASP A 58 -18.71 20.04 -7.93
CA ASP A 58 -17.56 19.37 -8.56
C ASP A 58 -17.96 18.18 -9.46
N LYS A 59 -18.34 18.46 -10.72
CA LYS A 59 -18.77 17.43 -11.68
C LYS A 59 -17.64 16.47 -12.10
N ILE A 60 -16.43 17.01 -12.34
CA ILE A 60 -15.32 16.26 -12.94
C ILE A 60 -14.95 15.02 -12.12
N TYR A 61 -14.73 15.18 -10.81
CA TYR A 61 -14.31 14.07 -9.95
C TYR A 61 -15.48 13.15 -9.54
N ARG A 62 -16.71 13.70 -9.45
CA ARG A 62 -17.91 12.92 -9.13
C ARG A 62 -18.23 11.89 -10.21
N ASP A 63 -18.06 12.25 -11.47
CA ASP A 63 -18.40 11.39 -12.61
C ASP A 63 -17.40 10.23 -12.79
N PHE A 64 -16.33 10.16 -11.99
CA PHE A 64 -15.40 9.03 -12.01
C PHE A 64 -16.00 7.80 -11.34
N SER A 65 -15.81 6.65 -12.00
CA SER A 65 -16.07 5.36 -11.38
C SER A 65 -15.14 5.14 -10.18
N VAL A 66 -15.53 4.24 -9.27
CA VAL A 66 -14.73 3.87 -8.09
C VAL A 66 -13.33 3.42 -8.51
N GLU A 67 -13.23 2.65 -9.59
CA GLU A 67 -11.97 2.17 -10.16
C GLU A 67 -11.10 3.33 -10.61
N ARG A 68 -11.67 4.32 -11.32
CA ARG A 68 -10.90 5.49 -11.78
C ARG A 68 -10.43 6.36 -10.63
N LYS A 69 -11.23 6.50 -9.56
CA LYS A 69 -10.82 7.18 -8.32
C LYS A 69 -9.66 6.43 -7.64
N LEU A 70 -9.73 5.10 -7.56
CA LEU A 70 -8.67 4.25 -7.04
C LEU A 70 -7.39 4.36 -7.86
N GLU A 71 -7.48 4.36 -9.19
CA GLU A 71 -6.31 4.55 -10.06
C GLU A 71 -5.63 5.89 -9.82
N LEU A 72 -6.40 6.98 -9.71
CA LEU A 72 -5.85 8.31 -9.41
C LEU A 72 -5.12 8.30 -8.06
N LEU A 73 -5.76 7.81 -7.00
CA LEU A 73 -5.15 7.76 -5.66
C LEU A 73 -3.89 6.88 -5.65
N SER A 74 -3.93 5.76 -6.37
CA SER A 74 -2.79 4.84 -6.51
C SER A 74 -1.63 5.47 -7.25
N TYR A 75 -1.92 6.21 -8.32
CA TYR A 75 -0.94 6.96 -9.07
C TYR A 75 -0.25 8.04 -8.19
N LEU A 76 -1.03 8.81 -7.42
CA LEU A 76 -0.49 9.79 -6.47
C LEU A 76 0.39 9.12 -5.40
N ALA A 77 -0.05 7.98 -4.88
CA ALA A 77 0.69 7.22 -3.88
C ALA A 77 2.05 6.77 -4.41
N VAL A 78 2.11 6.15 -5.59
CA VAL A 78 3.36 5.65 -6.20
C VAL A 78 4.32 6.78 -6.52
N LYS A 79 3.88 7.81 -7.25
CA LYS A 79 4.72 8.96 -7.61
C LYS A 79 5.41 9.58 -6.40
N LYS A 80 4.72 9.60 -5.26
CA LYS A 80 5.28 10.14 -4.02
C LYS A 80 6.15 9.16 -3.28
N PHE A 81 5.76 7.89 -3.23
CA PHE A 81 6.43 6.88 -2.43
C PHE A 81 7.84 6.54 -2.94
N GLU A 82 8.11 6.79 -4.23
CA GLU A 82 9.44 6.63 -4.82
C GLU A 82 10.43 7.76 -4.48
N GLN A 83 9.97 8.85 -3.86
CA GLN A 83 10.82 9.97 -3.46
C GLN A 83 11.39 9.80 -2.05
N GLU A 84 12.46 10.53 -1.72
CA GLU A 84 13.01 10.58 -0.36
C GLU A 84 11.98 11.13 0.66
N GLN A 85 11.23 12.17 0.30
CA GLN A 85 10.12 12.70 1.09
C GLN A 85 8.81 12.02 0.68
N TYR A 86 8.63 10.77 1.11
CA TYR A 86 7.52 9.91 0.63
C TYR A 86 6.15 10.17 1.30
N VAL A 87 6.05 11.01 2.34
CA VAL A 87 4.79 11.20 3.10
C VAL A 87 4.07 12.50 2.73
N LEU A 88 4.83 13.58 2.50
CA LEU A 88 4.31 14.94 2.43
C LEU A 88 4.45 15.49 1.02
N PHE A 89 3.33 15.86 0.42
CA PHE A 89 3.27 16.53 -0.87
C PHE A 89 3.31 18.05 -0.70
N GLY A 90 4.02 18.71 -1.61
CA GLY A 90 3.77 20.12 -1.89
C GLY A 90 2.43 20.30 -2.61
N GLN A 91 1.75 21.41 -2.37
CA GLN A 91 0.46 21.66 -3.02
C GLN A 91 0.55 21.76 -4.55
N GLU A 92 1.62 22.34 -5.09
CA GLU A 92 1.86 22.42 -6.55
C GLU A 92 2.18 21.03 -7.11
N GLU A 93 3.01 20.25 -6.41
CA GLU A 93 3.38 18.88 -6.77
C GLU A 93 2.17 17.94 -6.90
N ILE A 94 1.29 17.90 -5.89
CA ILE A 94 0.13 16.99 -5.95
C ILE A 94 -0.87 17.40 -7.04
N GLU A 95 -1.01 18.70 -7.30
CA GLU A 95 -1.82 19.18 -8.42
C GLU A 95 -1.25 18.85 -9.78
N GLU A 96 0.08 18.95 -9.93
CA GLU A 96 0.76 18.55 -11.15
C GLU A 96 0.52 17.07 -11.43
N TYR A 97 0.59 16.22 -10.40
CA TYR A 97 0.28 14.79 -10.56
C TYR A 97 -1.19 14.53 -10.92
N ILE A 98 -2.13 15.26 -10.30
CA ILE A 98 -3.55 15.16 -10.67
C ILE A 98 -3.77 15.64 -12.11
N ALA A 99 -3.14 16.75 -12.51
CA ALA A 99 -3.21 17.29 -13.86
C ALA A 99 -2.62 16.32 -14.89
N GLU A 100 -1.46 15.72 -14.60
CA GLU A 100 -0.78 14.72 -15.44
C GLU A 100 -1.68 13.48 -15.64
N PHE A 101 -2.26 12.96 -14.57
CA PHE A 101 -3.09 11.76 -14.63
C PHE A 101 -4.41 11.98 -15.36
N LEU A 102 -5.06 13.12 -15.13
CA LEU A 102 -6.37 13.44 -15.71
C LEU A 102 -6.30 14.18 -17.05
N GLN A 103 -5.10 14.63 -17.47
CA GLN A 103 -4.88 15.46 -18.65
C GLN A 103 -5.72 16.75 -18.62
N ILE A 104 -5.72 17.43 -17.47
CA ILE A 104 -6.48 18.66 -17.21
C ILE A 104 -5.54 19.82 -16.84
N GLY A 105 -6.07 21.05 -16.85
CA GLY A 105 -5.31 22.23 -16.43
C GLY A 105 -5.15 22.34 -14.90
N GLN A 106 -4.15 23.10 -14.46
CA GLN A 106 -3.84 23.31 -13.03
C GLN A 106 -5.03 23.82 -12.20
N ARG A 107 -5.88 24.67 -12.81
CA ARG A 107 -7.08 25.19 -12.12
C ARG A 107 -8.07 24.06 -11.81
N ASP A 108 -8.24 23.12 -12.73
CA ASP A 108 -9.16 22.00 -12.55
C ASP A 108 -8.56 20.94 -11.62
N SER A 109 -7.22 20.75 -11.66
CA SER A 109 -6.55 19.86 -10.70
C SER A 109 -6.65 20.37 -9.26
N ARG A 110 -6.63 21.69 -9.03
CA ARG A 110 -6.96 22.30 -7.72
C ARG A 110 -8.34 21.90 -7.22
N VAL A 111 -9.32 21.96 -8.12
CA VAL A 111 -10.72 21.65 -7.81
C VAL A 111 -10.85 20.16 -7.47
N VAL A 112 -10.23 19.29 -8.26
CA VAL A 112 -10.18 17.85 -7.99
C VAL A 112 -9.49 17.54 -6.66
N LEU A 113 -8.37 18.19 -6.33
CA LEU A 113 -7.69 18.00 -5.05
C LEU A 113 -8.60 18.33 -3.86
N ARG A 114 -9.31 19.47 -3.93
CA ARG A 114 -10.27 19.89 -2.91
C ARG A 114 -11.48 18.97 -2.85
N ALA A 115 -11.90 18.43 -3.99
CA ALA A 115 -12.92 17.39 -4.04
C ALA A 115 -12.44 16.15 -3.26
N ILE A 116 -11.27 15.59 -3.57
CA ILE A 116 -10.74 14.40 -2.87
C ILE A 116 -10.64 14.62 -1.36
N GLU A 117 -10.13 15.78 -0.93
CA GLU A 117 -10.03 16.16 0.49
C GLU A 117 -11.38 16.12 1.20
N SER A 118 -12.38 16.76 0.59
CA SER A 118 -13.70 16.93 1.20
C SER A 118 -14.55 15.65 1.24
N GLN A 119 -14.19 14.64 0.44
CA GLN A 119 -15.08 13.52 0.15
C GLN A 119 -14.73 12.25 0.94
N HIS A 120 -13.44 11.92 1.07
CA HIS A 120 -13.05 10.59 1.55
C HIS A 120 -12.18 10.64 2.81
N GLY A 121 -11.64 11.81 3.16
CA GLY A 121 -10.62 11.93 4.20
C GLY A 121 -9.37 11.09 3.92
N LEU A 122 -9.18 10.65 2.68
CA LEU A 122 -8.04 9.84 2.24
C LEU A 122 -6.81 10.72 2.02
N LEU A 123 -7.00 11.92 1.48
CA LEU A 123 -6.00 12.99 1.43
C LEU A 123 -6.42 14.14 2.35
N ILE A 124 -5.45 14.73 3.05
CA ILE A 124 -5.70 15.85 3.96
C ILE A 124 -4.60 16.92 3.84
N GLU A 125 -4.98 18.18 4.02
CA GLU A 125 -4.05 19.30 4.19
C GLU A 125 -3.50 19.30 5.64
N ARG A 126 -2.21 19.01 5.81
CA ARG A 126 -1.53 18.92 7.13
C ARG A 126 -1.15 20.29 7.68
N SER A 127 -0.79 21.19 6.78
CA SER A 127 -0.50 22.60 7.04
C SER A 127 -0.71 23.36 5.73
N GLN A 128 -0.65 24.69 5.78
CA GLN A 128 -0.86 25.52 4.60
C GLN A 128 -0.02 25.04 3.41
N LYS A 129 -0.70 24.63 2.33
CA LYS A 129 -0.10 24.10 1.09
C LYS A 129 0.72 22.80 1.23
N VAL A 130 0.52 22.03 2.29
CA VAL A 130 1.19 20.74 2.51
C VAL A 130 0.16 19.65 2.69
N TRP A 131 0.28 18.59 1.91
CA TRP A 131 -0.71 17.53 1.79
C TRP A 131 -0.12 16.17 2.13
N SER A 132 -0.97 15.21 2.47
CA SER A 132 -0.57 13.82 2.67
C SER A 132 -1.78 12.90 2.59
N PHE A 133 -1.54 11.60 2.41
CA PHE A 133 -2.54 10.62 2.81
C PHE A 133 -2.83 10.73 4.31
N SER A 134 -4.08 10.52 4.70
CA SER A 134 -4.48 10.58 6.11
C SER A 134 -3.71 9.59 6.96
N HIS A 135 -3.39 8.43 6.38
CA HIS A 135 -2.58 7.39 6.98
C HIS A 135 -1.57 6.82 5.98
N LEU A 136 -0.34 6.59 6.45
CA LEU A 136 0.73 5.96 5.66
C LEU A 136 0.31 4.58 5.14
N THR A 137 -0.43 3.83 5.94
CA THR A 137 -0.95 2.51 5.59
C THR A 137 -1.83 2.51 4.33
N PHE A 138 -2.62 3.57 4.11
CA PHE A 138 -3.40 3.72 2.89
C PHE A 138 -2.49 3.96 1.69
N GLN A 139 -1.47 4.79 1.86
CA GLN A 139 -0.47 5.03 0.81
C GLN A 139 0.29 3.74 0.48
N GLU A 140 0.75 2.98 1.47
CA GLU A 140 1.44 1.69 1.28
C GLU A 140 0.58 0.67 0.53
N TYR A 141 -0.71 0.57 0.88
CA TYR A 141 -1.66 -0.28 0.16
C TYR A 141 -1.86 0.15 -1.28
N LEU A 142 -2.09 1.43 -1.52
CA LEU A 142 -2.28 1.99 -2.86
C LEU A 142 -1.04 1.77 -3.76
N VAL A 143 0.16 1.90 -3.19
CA VAL A 143 1.42 1.57 -3.89
C VAL A 143 1.47 0.08 -4.24
N ALA A 144 1.22 -0.81 -3.28
CA ALA A 144 1.25 -2.25 -3.51
C ALA A 144 0.21 -2.67 -4.57
N SER A 145 -1.01 -2.13 -4.48
CA SER A 145 -2.10 -2.38 -5.42
C SER A 145 -1.73 -1.95 -6.84
N TRP A 146 -1.14 -0.76 -7.01
CA TRP A 146 -0.68 -0.28 -8.32
C TRP A 146 0.37 -1.22 -8.93
N LEU A 147 1.39 -1.60 -8.15
CA LEU A 147 2.47 -2.45 -8.62
C LEU A 147 1.97 -3.84 -9.04
N CYS A 148 1.00 -4.39 -8.32
CA CYS A 148 0.35 -5.66 -8.68
C CYS A 148 -0.50 -5.53 -9.95
N ASN A 149 -1.36 -4.51 -10.04
CA ASN A 149 -2.30 -4.34 -11.16
C ASN A 149 -1.59 -4.08 -12.49
N TRP A 150 -0.49 -3.33 -12.47
CA TRP A 150 0.30 -3.01 -13.67
C TRP A 150 1.47 -3.97 -13.90
N ASN A 151 1.60 -5.02 -13.07
CA ASN A 151 2.69 -5.99 -13.15
C ASN A 151 4.07 -5.31 -13.17
N HIS A 152 4.26 -4.29 -12.32
CA HIS A 152 5.49 -3.50 -12.16
C HIS A 152 6.29 -3.88 -10.90
N TRP A 153 5.85 -4.90 -10.17
CA TRP A 153 6.49 -5.39 -8.94
C TRP A 153 7.93 -5.89 -9.16
N GLN A 154 8.37 -6.12 -10.41
CA GLN A 154 9.74 -6.58 -10.71
C GLN A 154 10.79 -5.55 -10.30
N ASN A 155 10.45 -4.25 -10.34
CA ASN A 155 11.35 -3.17 -9.93
C ASN A 155 11.41 -2.98 -8.41
N LEU A 156 10.52 -3.65 -7.67
CA LEU A 156 10.39 -3.49 -6.23
C LEU A 156 11.65 -3.99 -5.49
N ASP A 157 12.42 -4.90 -6.09
CA ASP A 157 13.70 -5.40 -5.56
C ASP A 157 14.73 -4.28 -5.33
N ASN A 158 14.67 -3.19 -6.10
CA ASN A 158 15.55 -2.04 -5.95
C ASN A 158 15.38 -1.32 -4.61
N TYR A 159 14.22 -1.50 -3.98
CA TYR A 159 13.88 -0.88 -2.69
C TYR A 159 14.14 -1.80 -1.49
N VAL A 160 14.79 -2.97 -1.68
CA VAL A 160 14.95 -4.00 -0.62
C VAL A 160 15.69 -3.51 0.63
N THR A 161 16.57 -2.51 0.49
CA THR A 161 17.32 -1.91 1.60
C THR A 161 16.58 -0.76 2.27
N GLN A 162 15.47 -0.32 1.69
CA GLN A 162 14.73 0.85 2.14
C GLN A 162 13.62 0.43 3.11
N LYS A 163 13.84 0.67 4.40
CA LYS A 163 12.96 0.20 5.48
C LYS A 163 11.48 0.58 5.30
N HIS A 164 11.18 1.75 4.75
CA HIS A 164 9.81 2.23 4.58
C HIS A 164 9.02 1.44 3.52
N TRP A 165 9.68 0.74 2.61
CA TRP A 165 9.02 -0.15 1.64
C TRP A 165 8.58 -1.49 2.22
N ARG A 166 8.93 -1.80 3.47
CA ARG A 166 8.67 -3.10 4.10
C ARG A 166 7.20 -3.52 3.99
N GLU A 167 6.26 -2.63 4.29
CA GLU A 167 4.84 -3.00 4.24
C GLU A 167 4.38 -3.21 2.79
N VAL A 168 4.90 -2.43 1.83
CA VAL A 168 4.64 -2.65 0.39
C VAL A 168 5.11 -4.04 -0.04
N PHE A 169 6.30 -4.49 0.36
CA PHE A 169 6.75 -5.87 0.07
C PHE A 169 5.76 -6.91 0.61
N LEU A 170 5.32 -6.76 1.86
CA LEU A 170 4.39 -7.70 2.49
C LEU A 170 3.03 -7.72 1.76
N LEU A 171 2.47 -6.54 1.46
CA LEU A 171 1.20 -6.43 0.74
C LEU A 171 1.32 -6.99 -0.68
N THR A 172 2.38 -6.68 -1.41
CA THR A 172 2.64 -7.26 -2.73
C THR A 172 2.74 -8.78 -2.68
N THR A 173 3.43 -9.37 -1.68
CA THR A 173 3.46 -10.84 -1.53
C THR A 173 2.08 -11.45 -1.29
N GLU A 174 1.20 -10.74 -0.58
CA GLU A 174 -0.15 -11.18 -0.24
C GLU A 174 -1.14 -11.05 -1.42
N MET A 175 -0.94 -10.05 -2.27
CA MET A 175 -1.80 -9.71 -3.42
C MET A 175 -1.47 -10.52 -4.68
N LEU A 176 -0.21 -10.93 -4.88
CA LEU A 176 0.18 -11.73 -6.04
C LEU A 176 -0.41 -13.14 -5.98
N THR A 177 -1.03 -13.58 -7.09
CA THR A 177 -1.55 -14.95 -7.24
C THR A 177 -0.44 -16.01 -7.10
N ASN A 178 0.77 -15.70 -7.57
CA ASN A 178 1.94 -16.55 -7.43
C ASN A 178 3.17 -15.70 -7.04
N PRO A 179 3.51 -15.60 -5.74
CA PRO A 179 4.62 -14.76 -5.28
C PRO A 179 6.00 -15.41 -5.51
N LYS A 180 6.11 -16.61 -6.09
CA LYS A 180 7.39 -17.33 -6.21
C LYS A 180 8.44 -16.54 -6.97
N GLU A 181 8.08 -15.98 -8.13
CA GLU A 181 9.01 -15.21 -8.96
C GLU A 181 9.47 -13.94 -8.25
N PHE A 182 8.55 -13.26 -7.59
CA PHE A 182 8.85 -12.09 -6.78
C PHE A 182 9.78 -12.42 -5.60
N LEU A 183 9.47 -13.45 -4.81
CA LEU A 183 10.34 -13.87 -3.70
C LEU A 183 11.73 -14.31 -4.18
N HIS A 184 11.80 -14.96 -5.34
CA HIS A 184 13.06 -15.33 -5.96
C HIS A 184 13.88 -14.09 -6.37
N SER A 185 13.26 -13.06 -6.97
CA SER A 185 13.97 -11.83 -7.32
C SER A 185 14.52 -11.12 -6.08
N LEU A 186 13.74 -11.06 -4.99
CA LEU A 186 14.21 -10.52 -3.71
C LEU A 186 15.41 -11.29 -3.17
N LYS A 187 15.37 -12.62 -3.21
CA LYS A 187 16.49 -13.47 -2.76
C LYS A 187 17.75 -13.19 -3.57
N VAL A 188 17.63 -13.15 -4.90
CA VAL A 188 18.76 -12.84 -5.81
C VAL A 188 19.35 -11.48 -5.49
N LYS A 189 18.50 -10.46 -5.26
CA LYS A 189 18.96 -9.12 -4.89
C LYS A 189 19.69 -9.10 -3.56
N VAL A 190 19.15 -9.76 -2.54
CA VAL A 190 19.80 -9.88 -1.22
C VAL A 190 21.15 -10.59 -1.34
N ASP A 191 21.22 -11.69 -2.09
CA ASP A 191 22.49 -12.40 -2.32
C ASP A 191 23.52 -11.52 -3.01
N TYR A 192 23.10 -10.76 -4.02
CA TYR A 192 23.96 -9.79 -4.70
C TYR A 192 24.49 -8.71 -3.75
N LEU A 193 23.64 -8.15 -2.88
CA LEU A 193 24.04 -7.15 -1.89
C LEU A 193 25.07 -7.70 -0.90
N LEU A 194 24.90 -8.97 -0.50
CA LEU A 194 25.77 -9.63 0.46
C LEU A 194 27.06 -10.17 -0.17
N PHE A 195 27.11 -10.34 -1.49
CA PHE A 195 28.24 -10.98 -2.19
C PHE A 195 29.59 -10.32 -1.89
N LYS A 196 29.61 -8.98 -1.76
CA LYS A 196 30.85 -8.22 -1.52
C LYS A 196 31.22 -8.08 -0.04
N ASP A 197 30.34 -8.44 0.89
CA ASP A 197 30.59 -8.31 2.33
C ASP A 197 31.16 -9.60 2.91
N SER A 198 32.48 -9.65 3.03
CA SER A 198 33.20 -10.82 3.54
C SER A 198 32.82 -11.21 4.98
N LYS A 199 32.46 -10.24 5.83
CA LYS A 199 32.03 -10.51 7.21
C LYS A 199 30.66 -11.15 7.24
N LEU A 200 29.71 -10.62 6.47
CA LEU A 200 28.37 -11.19 6.37
C LEU A 200 28.40 -12.56 5.70
N GLN A 201 29.23 -12.78 4.68
CA GLN A 201 29.42 -14.10 4.08
C GLN A 201 29.97 -15.12 5.08
N GLN A 202 30.98 -14.75 5.88
CA GLN A 202 31.49 -15.62 6.95
C GLN A 202 30.43 -15.92 8.00
N PHE A 203 29.63 -14.92 8.39
CA PHE A 203 28.54 -15.11 9.34
C PHE A 203 27.45 -16.05 8.80
N LEU A 204 27.05 -15.89 7.52
CA LEU A 204 26.08 -16.78 6.87
C LEU A 204 26.61 -18.21 6.76
N PHE A 205 27.89 -18.37 6.42
CA PHE A 205 28.53 -19.68 6.39
C PHE A 205 28.54 -20.34 7.77
N TRP A 206 28.89 -19.59 8.82
CA TRP A 206 28.81 -20.07 10.20
C TRP A 206 27.38 -20.45 10.61
N LEU A 207 26.38 -19.63 10.27
CA LEU A 207 24.97 -19.93 10.52
C LEU A 207 24.53 -21.22 9.83
N MET A 208 24.94 -21.44 8.57
CA MET A 208 24.64 -22.66 7.83
C MET A 208 25.27 -23.89 8.50
N GLN A 209 26.53 -23.80 8.93
CA GLN A 209 27.17 -24.88 9.69
C GLN A 209 26.45 -25.16 11.01
N LYS A 210 26.08 -24.11 11.74
CA LYS A 210 25.38 -24.24 13.02
C LYS A 210 24.00 -24.85 12.83
N ALA A 211 23.22 -24.39 11.85
CA ALA A 211 21.92 -24.96 11.53
C ALA A 211 22.06 -26.46 11.25
N ASN A 212 22.97 -26.86 10.36
CA ASN A 212 23.24 -28.26 10.03
C ASN A 212 23.70 -29.10 11.24
N SER A 213 24.44 -28.52 12.19
CA SER A 213 24.84 -29.20 13.43
C SER A 213 23.69 -29.43 14.41
N VAL A 214 22.58 -28.70 14.26
CA VAL A 214 21.37 -28.79 15.10
C VAL A 214 20.28 -29.66 14.44
N TYR A 215 20.42 -30.03 13.16
CA TYR A 215 19.54 -30.98 12.46
C TYR A 215 19.71 -32.43 12.96
N THR A 216 19.29 -32.69 14.19
CA THR A 216 18.69 -33.97 14.58
C THR A 216 17.18 -33.87 14.34
N THR A 217 16.69 -34.52 13.28
CA THR A 217 15.27 -34.77 12.97
C THR A 217 14.34 -33.54 13.03
N LEU A 218 14.42 -32.65 12.04
CA LEU A 218 13.30 -31.77 11.71
C LEU A 218 12.29 -32.58 10.87
N LYS A 219 11.07 -32.77 11.40
CA LYS A 219 9.93 -33.27 10.60
C LYS A 219 9.71 -32.30 9.44
N PRO A 220 9.55 -32.79 8.19
CA PRO A 220 9.24 -31.92 7.07
C PRO A 220 7.94 -31.17 7.35
N ALA A 221 7.96 -29.85 7.17
CA ALA A 221 6.77 -29.03 7.24
C ALA A 221 5.75 -29.57 6.23
N SER A 222 4.56 -29.89 6.72
CA SER A 222 3.45 -30.43 5.95
C SER A 222 3.10 -29.46 4.81
N VAL A 223 3.06 -30.02 3.59
CA VAL A 223 2.44 -29.40 2.41
C VAL A 223 0.93 -29.34 2.60
#